data_AF-A0AAD7MLH1-F1
#
_entry.id   AF-A0AAD7MLH1-F1
#
_cell.length_a   1.000
_cell.length_b   1.000
_cell.length_c   1.000
_cell.angle_alpha   90.00
_cell.angle_beta   90.00
_cell.angle_gamma   90.00
#
_symmetry.space_group_name_H-M   'P 1'
#
loop_
_entity.id
_entity.type
_entity.pdbx_description
1 polymer ?
#
loop_
_entity_poly.entity_id
_entity_poly.type
_entity_poly.pdbx_seq_one_letter_code
_entity_poly.pdbx_strand_id
1 'polypeptide(L)'
;MAHDDVDEDGIIIDYEDNDVNGMIQAVMRENPEAARKFLVHTPAIMAKKAESRGTKRKNALNDDGPSKPRKGKKKTLDDSDVDEPPPSITYYIFIPKLIPVTSSKRGRSKVAEEDKFIQRGPFTIPMVAPYSELLHAIAAALPCPRENILETQILWKPKKPKNAEKLALGKAAGYDVLITEMEDKAPSARQILLYMPAPAKPLEETPSWDTDNVPPPAFDFSELEPVGASDSVQQQKIAFNKATKDHCEELEETYPIGNHPSFPQLRVFKQPKTGFLFELNNSRMGVWSAGMGAGTADVTTPPDSRFFDAAQRIKIVPVTPATPAPVPALALAPPPAPAVAPPQPSTSLTDVLLATLLTQNGGGGGGVLGALFPHLNLPAPAAPPPLIPQSRTAPPSPVKQHSVTLEFFCTNYGIDETQYTLLKDVGFLPGDQTDSALSEDLRSAGFTLFGWKRIHNANLRFKTDLAAGRFD
;
A
#
# COMPACT_ATOMS: atom_id res chain seq x y z
N MET A 1 22.31 -48.23 61.49
CA MET A 1 21.77 -47.41 60.38
C MET A 1 21.86 -45.98 60.85
N ALA A 2 22.99 -45.28 60.76
CA ALA A 2 23.92 -45.10 59.64
C ALA A 2 23.21 -44.54 58.40
N HIS A 3 23.25 -43.21 58.23
CA HIS A 3 24.06 -42.59 57.19
C HIS A 3 24.19 -41.07 57.43
N ASP A 4 25.43 -40.64 57.66
CA ASP A 4 25.93 -39.30 57.35
C ASP A 4 25.87 -39.06 55.83
N ASP A 5 25.77 -37.80 55.40
CA ASP A 5 26.75 -37.22 54.47
C ASP A 5 26.54 -35.69 54.28
N VAL A 6 27.68 -35.00 54.28
CA VAL A 6 27.97 -33.58 54.11
C VAL A 6 28.10 -33.27 52.61
N ASP A 7 27.85 -32.02 52.18
CA ASP A 7 28.57 -31.32 51.10
C ASP A 7 28.24 -29.81 51.19
N GLU A 8 29.11 -29.02 51.84
CA GLU A 8 29.99 -27.98 51.25
C GLU A 8 30.04 -27.93 49.72
N ASP A 9 29.57 -26.82 49.13
CA ASP A 9 30.33 -26.01 48.16
C ASP A 9 29.51 -24.78 47.71
N GLY A 10 29.83 -23.63 48.31
CA GLY A 10 29.32 -22.33 47.90
C GLY A 10 30.07 -21.82 46.68
N ILE A 11 29.53 -22.05 45.49
CA ILE A 11 30.03 -21.45 44.25
C ILE A 11 29.52 -20.01 44.15
N ILE A 12 30.39 -19.05 44.46
CA ILE A 12 30.23 -17.64 44.09
C ILE A 12 30.57 -17.53 42.60
N ILE A 13 29.56 -17.31 41.77
CA ILE A 13 29.75 -16.97 40.35
C ILE A 13 29.89 -15.45 40.28
N ASP A 14 31.13 -14.97 40.28
CA ASP A 14 31.44 -13.59 39.91
C ASP A 14 31.15 -13.42 38.41
N TYR A 15 30.05 -12.74 38.09
CA TYR A 15 29.77 -12.28 36.74
C TYR A 15 30.66 -11.07 36.48
N GLU A 16 31.82 -11.30 35.85
CA GLU A 16 32.62 -10.22 35.27
C GLU A 16 31.78 -9.47 34.23
N ASP A 17 31.61 -8.17 34.47
CA ASP A 17 30.96 -7.23 33.55
C ASP A 17 31.59 -7.36 32.16
N ASN A 18 30.81 -7.89 31.22
CA ASN A 18 31.12 -7.85 29.80
C ASN A 18 31.12 -6.39 29.35
N ASP A 19 32.27 -5.73 29.48
CA ASP A 19 32.49 -4.38 28.97
C ASP A 19 32.49 -4.41 27.44
N VAL A 20 31.29 -4.23 26.88
CA VAL A 20 31.02 -4.09 25.45
C VAL A 20 31.94 -3.04 24.81
N ASN A 21 32.37 -2.05 25.58
CA ASN A 21 33.27 -1.01 25.11
C ASN A 21 34.70 -1.54 24.84
N GLY A 22 35.17 -2.47 25.66
CA GLY A 22 36.44 -3.19 25.44
C GLY A 22 36.41 -4.05 24.18
N MET A 23 35.28 -4.72 23.91
CA MET A 23 35.11 -5.56 22.72
C MET A 23 35.10 -4.72 21.43
N ILE A 24 34.45 -3.54 21.45
CA ILE A 24 34.46 -2.59 20.32
C ILE A 24 35.88 -2.07 20.06
N GLN A 25 36.66 -1.77 21.09
CA GLN A 25 38.04 -1.32 20.94
C GLN A 25 38.98 -2.42 20.41
N ALA A 26 38.76 -3.68 20.79
CA ALA A 26 39.53 -4.82 20.27
C ALA A 26 39.28 -5.03 18.76
N VAL A 27 38.02 -4.96 18.32
CA VAL A 27 37.66 -5.09 16.90
C VAL A 27 38.20 -3.93 16.07
N MET A 28 38.20 -2.70 16.60
CA MET A 28 38.82 -1.54 15.95
C MET A 28 40.34 -1.68 15.81
N ARG A 29 41.00 -2.38 16.74
CA ARG A 29 42.46 -2.63 16.71
C ARG A 29 42.82 -3.70 15.69
N GLU A 30 42.02 -4.75 15.57
CA GLU A 30 42.27 -5.85 14.62
C GLU A 30 41.96 -5.49 13.17
N ASN A 31 41.11 -4.48 12.92
CA ASN A 31 40.67 -4.17 11.55
C ASN A 31 40.68 -2.65 11.23
N PRO A 32 41.87 -2.03 11.08
CA PRO A 32 41.99 -0.59 10.87
C PRO A 32 41.37 -0.08 9.55
N GLU A 33 41.21 -0.95 8.54
CA GLU A 33 40.49 -0.59 7.31
C GLU A 33 38.97 -0.52 7.48
N ALA A 34 38.39 -1.34 8.37
CA ALA A 34 36.97 -1.27 8.70
C ALA A 34 36.65 0.00 9.51
N ALA A 35 37.54 0.39 10.43
CA ALA A 35 37.42 1.64 11.20
C ALA A 35 37.43 2.90 10.31
N ARG A 36 38.09 2.87 9.16
CA ARG A 36 38.07 3.99 8.18
C ARG A 36 36.70 4.19 7.52
N LYS A 37 35.86 3.16 7.46
CA LYS A 37 34.51 3.24 6.88
C LYS A 37 33.46 3.65 7.91
N PHE A 38 33.71 3.37 9.19
CA PHE A 38 32.91 3.87 10.31
C PHE A 38 33.49 5.19 10.82
N LEU A 39 33.20 6.28 10.10
CA LEU A 39 33.50 7.64 10.55
C LEU A 39 32.56 8.03 11.71
N VAL A 40 32.69 7.36 12.86
CA VAL A 40 31.99 7.74 14.08
C VAL A 40 32.47 9.13 14.47
N HIS A 41 31.56 10.10 14.42
CA HIS A 41 31.82 11.48 14.80
C HIS A 41 32.07 11.58 16.30
N THR A 42 33.31 11.33 16.71
CA THR A 42 33.75 11.66 18.08
C THR A 42 33.83 13.18 18.26
N PRO A 43 33.38 13.74 19.40
CA PRO A 43 33.41 15.19 19.68
C PRO A 43 34.79 15.84 19.50
N ALA A 44 35.87 15.09 19.73
CA ALA A 44 37.25 15.56 19.56
C ALA A 44 37.62 15.92 18.11
N ILE A 45 36.99 15.29 17.10
CA ILE A 45 37.23 15.60 15.68
C ILE A 45 36.44 16.85 15.24
N MET A 46 35.29 17.11 15.87
CA MET A 46 34.53 18.34 15.63
C MET A 46 35.25 19.58 16.18
N ALA A 47 35.90 19.47 17.35
CA ALA A 47 36.69 20.56 17.93
C ALA A 47 37.86 20.99 17.01
N LYS A 48 38.59 20.03 16.42
CA LYS A 48 39.71 20.35 15.49
C LYS A 48 39.26 20.94 14.15
N LYS A 49 38.04 20.64 13.68
CA LYS A 49 37.51 21.17 12.43
C LYS A 49 36.95 22.60 12.57
N ALA A 50 36.62 23.02 13.79
CA ALA A 50 36.23 24.39 14.09
C ALA A 50 37.43 25.36 14.05
N GLU A 51 38.62 24.92 14.49
CA GLU A 51 39.83 25.76 14.51
C GLU A 51 40.44 25.99 13.11
N SER A 52 40.28 25.05 12.17
CA SER A 52 40.90 25.15 10.84
C SER A 52 40.15 26.03 9.83
N ARG A 53 39.00 26.63 10.20
CA ARG A 53 38.23 27.54 9.34
C ARG A 53 38.54 29.03 9.59
N GLY A 54 39.38 29.33 10.56
CA GLY A 54 39.71 30.69 10.99
C GLY A 54 41.04 31.26 10.49
N THR A 55 41.62 30.83 9.36
CA THR A 55 42.85 31.50 8.85
C THR A 55 43.07 31.32 7.35
N LYS A 56 42.34 32.08 6.51
CA LYS A 56 42.79 32.34 5.12
C LYS A 56 42.26 33.68 4.60
N ARG A 57 42.77 34.76 5.18
CA ARG A 57 42.73 36.11 4.59
C ARG A 57 44.08 36.78 4.86
N LYS A 58 44.96 36.74 3.87
CA LYS A 58 46.02 37.73 3.54
C LYS A 58 46.89 37.18 2.42
N ASN A 59 46.69 37.72 1.21
CA ASN A 59 47.75 38.21 0.32
C ASN A 59 47.20 38.36 -1.11
N ALA A 60 46.84 39.59 -1.44
CA ALA A 60 47.05 40.15 -2.77
C ALA A 60 47.16 41.66 -2.58
N LEU A 61 48.40 42.14 -2.63
CA LEU A 61 48.78 43.54 -2.63
C LEU A 61 48.73 44.04 -4.09
N ASN A 62 48.38 45.32 -4.24
CA ASN A 62 48.56 46.19 -5.40
C ASN A 62 47.57 46.08 -6.57
N ASP A 63 46.66 47.04 -6.65
CA ASP A 63 46.58 47.92 -7.83
C ASP A 63 45.97 49.28 -7.43
N ASP A 64 46.73 50.35 -7.69
CA ASP A 64 46.41 51.74 -7.41
C ASP A 64 45.45 52.29 -8.48
N GLY A 65 44.27 52.76 -8.07
CA GLY A 65 43.30 53.38 -8.97
C GLY A 65 42.39 54.38 -8.25
N PRO A 66 42.29 55.65 -8.71
CA PRO A 66 41.82 56.75 -7.89
C PRO A 66 40.31 56.71 -7.62
N SER A 67 40.01 56.93 -6.35
CA SER A 67 38.72 57.19 -5.73
C SER A 67 37.84 58.20 -6.47
N LYS A 68 36.67 57.74 -6.95
CA LYS A 68 35.52 58.62 -7.26
C LYS A 68 34.59 58.70 -6.05
N PRO A 69 34.28 59.90 -5.52
CA PRO A 69 33.34 60.06 -4.42
C PRO A 69 31.92 59.79 -4.91
N ARG A 70 31.32 58.69 -4.46
CA ARG A 70 29.89 58.43 -4.66
C ARG A 70 29.10 59.42 -3.81
N LYS A 71 28.47 60.38 -4.49
CA LYS A 71 27.50 61.34 -3.96
C LYS A 71 26.52 60.64 -3.01
N GLY A 72 26.56 61.04 -1.74
CA GLY A 72 25.53 60.72 -0.75
C GLY A 72 24.18 61.24 -1.24
N LYS A 73 23.28 60.31 -1.55
CA LYS A 73 21.88 60.62 -1.84
C LYS A 73 21.21 60.88 -0.49
N LYS A 74 21.10 62.17 -0.16
CA LYS A 74 20.35 62.70 0.99
C LYS A 74 18.92 62.16 0.88
N LYS A 75 18.58 61.18 1.73
CA LYS A 75 17.23 60.61 1.84
C LYS A 75 16.37 61.69 2.50
N THR A 76 15.52 62.32 1.71
CA THR A 76 14.40 63.12 2.20
C THR A 76 13.54 62.22 3.08
N LEU A 77 13.41 62.60 4.37
CA LEU A 77 12.33 62.11 5.22
C LEU A 77 11.03 62.62 4.60
N ASP A 78 10.34 61.73 3.92
CA ASP A 78 8.92 61.88 3.62
C ASP A 78 8.20 61.14 4.74
N ASP A 79 7.68 61.92 5.68
CA ASP A 79 7.01 61.51 6.92
C ASP A 79 5.54 61.21 6.60
N SER A 80 5.35 60.26 5.69
CA SER A 80 4.05 59.71 5.38
C SER A 80 3.89 58.44 6.21
N ASP A 81 3.19 58.55 7.35
CA ASP A 81 2.68 57.44 8.18
C ASP A 81 1.77 56.54 7.32
N VAL A 82 2.39 55.74 6.46
CA VAL A 82 1.72 54.66 5.74
C VAL A 82 1.67 53.49 6.72
N ASP A 83 0.49 53.22 7.27
CA ASP A 83 0.17 52.04 8.08
C ASP A 83 0.79 50.78 7.44
N GLU A 84 1.96 50.37 7.93
CA GLU A 84 2.62 49.15 7.46
C GLU A 84 1.78 47.97 7.95
N PRO A 85 1.31 47.08 7.03
CA PRO A 85 0.45 45.99 7.43
C PRO A 85 1.18 45.08 8.44
N PRO A 86 0.47 44.54 9.44
CA PRO A 86 1.09 43.72 10.46
C PRO A 86 1.84 42.54 9.81
N PRO A 87 3.03 42.18 10.35
CA PRO A 87 3.83 41.12 9.78
C PRO A 87 3.04 39.80 9.77
N SER A 88 3.17 39.05 8.68
CA SER A 88 2.44 37.78 8.48
C SER A 88 3.36 36.66 8.00
N ILE A 89 2.92 35.42 8.21
CA ILE A 89 3.62 34.19 7.83
C ILE A 89 2.74 33.42 6.85
N THR A 90 3.34 32.94 5.76
CA THR A 90 2.66 32.09 4.77
C THR A 90 2.98 30.62 5.03
N TYR A 91 1.94 29.79 5.09
CA TYR A 91 2.03 28.36 5.37
C TYR A 91 1.65 27.53 4.13
N TYR A 92 2.34 26.40 3.96
CA TYR A 92 2.02 25.35 2.99
C TYR A 92 1.88 24.02 3.73
N ILE A 93 0.82 23.27 3.49
CA ILE A 93 0.59 21.97 4.15
C ILE A 93 1.02 20.83 3.23
N PHE A 94 1.75 19.86 3.77
CA PHE A 94 2.23 18.66 3.10
C PHE A 94 1.69 17.43 3.83
N ILE A 95 0.80 16.69 3.16
CA ILE A 95 0.21 15.44 3.67
C ILE A 95 0.87 14.26 2.93
N PRO A 96 1.45 13.26 3.62
CA PRO A 96 2.03 12.09 2.97
C PRO A 96 0.97 11.36 2.13
N LYS A 97 1.29 11.06 0.87
CA LYS A 97 0.48 10.13 0.06
C LYS A 97 0.72 8.71 0.56
N LEU A 98 -0.35 7.92 0.67
CA LEU A 98 -0.23 6.47 0.82
C LEU A 98 0.22 5.88 -0.50
N ILE A 99 1.52 6.00 -0.82
CA ILE A 99 2.08 5.34 -1.98
C ILE A 99 2.07 3.83 -1.65
N PRO A 100 1.33 3.00 -2.40
CA PRO A 100 1.41 1.55 -2.21
C PRO A 100 2.87 1.17 -2.33
N VAL A 101 3.37 0.36 -1.39
CA VAL A 101 4.75 -0.10 -1.37
C VAL A 101 4.95 -1.02 -2.58
N THR A 102 5.05 -0.45 -3.77
CA THR A 102 5.36 -1.20 -4.98
C THR A 102 6.77 -1.68 -4.76
N SER A 103 6.96 -3.00 -4.74
CA SER A 103 8.26 -3.63 -4.58
C SER A 103 9.23 -2.96 -5.54
N SER A 104 10.24 -2.31 -4.95
CA SER A 104 11.23 -1.51 -5.63
C SER A 104 11.85 -2.31 -6.78
N LYS A 105 11.35 -2.11 -8.00
CA LYS A 105 12.01 -2.65 -9.18
C LYS A 105 13.34 -1.92 -9.28
N ARG A 106 14.43 -2.69 -9.17
CA ARG A 106 15.81 -2.22 -9.35
C ARG A 106 15.89 -1.33 -10.59
N GLY A 107 16.18 -0.06 -10.40
CA GLY A 107 16.51 0.88 -11.49
C GLY A 107 15.61 2.11 -11.63
N ARG A 108 14.57 2.30 -10.82
CA ARG A 108 13.73 3.51 -10.94
C ARG A 108 14.39 4.72 -10.26
N SER A 109 14.43 5.82 -11.01
CA SER A 109 14.91 7.14 -10.58
C SER A 109 14.33 7.54 -9.22
N LYS A 110 15.12 8.26 -8.42
CA LYS A 110 14.66 8.84 -7.14
C LYS A 110 13.42 9.68 -7.40
N VAL A 111 12.24 9.16 -7.05
CA VAL A 111 10.99 9.92 -7.05
C VAL A 111 11.23 11.18 -6.21
N ALA A 112 10.91 12.34 -6.79
CA ALA A 112 11.12 13.61 -6.12
C ALA A 112 10.39 13.59 -4.76
N GLU A 113 10.98 14.20 -3.73
CA GLU A 113 10.36 14.24 -2.40
C GLU A 113 8.98 14.92 -2.47
N GLU A 114 8.81 15.88 -3.37
CA GLU A 114 7.57 16.61 -3.63
C GLU A 114 6.43 15.69 -4.12
N ASP A 115 6.73 14.64 -4.89
CA ASP A 115 5.71 13.72 -5.39
C ASP A 115 5.11 12.85 -4.28
N LYS A 116 5.82 12.71 -3.15
CA LYS A 116 5.41 11.88 -2.00
C LYS A 116 4.35 12.54 -1.13
N PHE A 117 4.07 13.82 -1.35
CA PHE A 117 3.12 14.57 -0.54
C PHE A 117 2.04 15.19 -1.42
N ILE A 118 0.85 15.36 -0.85
CA ILE A 118 -0.18 16.24 -1.37
C ILE A 118 0.05 17.59 -0.71
N GLN A 119 0.18 18.63 -1.55
CA GLN A 119 0.34 19.99 -1.09
C GLN A 119 -1.04 20.67 -1.00
N ARG A 120 -1.33 21.31 0.13
CA ARG A 120 -2.53 22.14 0.37
C ARG A 120 -2.13 23.55 0.80
N GLY A 121 -3.02 24.52 0.56
CA GLY A 121 -2.72 25.94 0.71
C GLY A 121 -2.17 26.57 -0.59
N PRO A 122 -1.54 27.76 -0.54
CA PRO A 122 -1.08 28.48 0.64
C PRO A 122 -2.17 29.25 1.39
N PHE A 123 -1.93 29.52 2.67
CA PHE A 123 -2.67 30.51 3.45
C PHE A 123 -1.71 31.36 4.28
N THR A 124 -2.15 32.54 4.70
CA THR A 124 -1.32 33.52 5.41
C THR A 124 -2.00 33.91 6.71
N ILE A 125 -1.23 34.01 7.79
CA ILE A 125 -1.72 34.37 9.12
C ILE A 125 -0.86 35.51 9.69
N PRO A 126 -1.47 36.53 10.33
CA PRO A 126 -0.73 37.55 11.09
C PRO A 126 0.13 36.94 12.20
N MET A 127 1.32 37.48 12.47
CA MET A 127 2.19 36.96 13.53
C MET A 127 1.62 37.11 14.94
N VAL A 128 0.66 38.04 15.12
CA VAL A 128 -0.05 38.27 16.38
C VAL A 128 -1.22 37.29 16.61
N ALA A 129 -1.55 36.47 15.61
CA ALA A 129 -2.66 35.54 15.68
C ALA A 129 -2.38 34.40 16.66
N PRO A 130 -3.34 34.02 17.52
CA PRO A 130 -3.17 32.91 18.45
C PRO A 130 -3.13 31.55 17.73
N TYR A 131 -2.60 30.53 18.41
CA TYR A 131 -2.52 29.15 17.89
C TYR A 131 -3.87 28.59 17.40
N SER A 132 -4.98 28.98 18.02
CA SER A 132 -6.32 28.58 17.59
C SER A 132 -6.68 29.05 16.17
N GLU A 133 -6.16 30.21 15.76
CA GLU A 133 -6.38 30.75 14.41
C GLU A 133 -5.56 29.97 13.37
N LEU A 134 -4.34 29.54 13.72
CA LEU A 134 -3.57 28.61 12.90
C LEU A 134 -4.33 27.30 12.67
N LEU A 135 -4.87 26.69 13.73
CA LEU A 135 -5.65 25.46 13.59
C LEU A 135 -6.92 25.65 12.76
N HIS A 136 -7.59 26.80 12.89
CA HIS A 136 -8.76 27.13 12.08
C HIS A 136 -8.40 27.29 10.60
N ALA A 137 -7.27 27.94 10.28
CA ALA A 137 -6.78 28.07 8.92
C ALA A 137 -6.35 26.73 8.32
N ILE A 138 -5.73 25.84 9.12
CA ILE A 138 -5.41 24.46 8.69
C ILE A 138 -6.70 23.68 8.40
N ALA A 139 -7.69 23.75 9.29
CA ALA A 139 -8.99 23.10 9.12
C ALA A 139 -9.69 23.57 7.84
N ALA A 140 -9.68 24.88 7.58
CA ALA A 140 -10.23 25.47 6.36
C ALA A 140 -9.46 25.06 5.09
N ALA A 141 -8.13 24.93 5.17
CA ALA A 141 -7.30 24.49 4.04
C ALA A 141 -7.39 22.98 3.75
N LEU A 142 -7.79 22.17 4.75
CA LEU A 142 -7.97 20.72 4.67
C LEU A 142 -9.44 20.28 4.69
N PRO A 143 -10.37 21.15 4.28
CA PRO A 143 -11.82 21.01 4.53
C PRO A 143 -12.25 19.99 5.61
N CYS A 144 -11.71 20.11 6.83
CA CYS A 144 -11.93 19.13 7.89
C CYS A 144 -12.26 19.80 9.24
N PRO A 145 -13.00 19.13 10.13
CA PRO A 145 -13.20 19.61 11.50
C PRO A 145 -11.87 19.79 12.24
N ARG A 146 -11.83 20.76 13.16
CA ARG A 146 -10.63 21.06 13.95
C ARG A 146 -10.22 19.88 14.83
N GLU A 147 -11.18 19.15 15.41
CA GLU A 147 -10.89 17.96 16.22
C GLU A 147 -10.20 16.82 15.45
N ASN A 148 -10.31 16.78 14.13
CA ASN A 148 -9.70 15.73 13.31
C ASN A 148 -8.23 16.00 12.97
N ILE A 149 -7.71 17.16 13.39
CA ILE A 149 -6.30 17.54 13.21
C ILE A 149 -5.47 16.93 14.35
N LEU A 150 -4.53 16.06 14.01
CA LEU A 150 -3.59 15.46 14.95
C LEU A 150 -2.47 16.44 15.34
N GLU A 151 -2.77 17.40 16.23
CA GLU A 151 -1.87 18.50 16.63
C GLU A 151 -0.46 18.04 17.07
N THR A 152 -0.38 16.89 17.72
CA THR A 152 0.89 16.34 18.26
C THR A 152 1.85 15.84 17.18
N GLN A 153 1.35 15.59 15.97
CA GLN A 153 2.12 15.07 14.84
C GLN A 153 2.43 16.14 13.78
N ILE A 154 2.07 17.39 14.04
CA ILE A 154 2.41 18.50 13.15
C ILE A 154 3.90 18.81 13.31
N LEU A 155 4.64 18.64 12.23
CA LEU A 155 6.01 19.09 12.09
C LEU A 155 6.05 20.33 11.20
N TRP A 156 7.03 21.19 11.38
CA TRP A 156 7.23 22.37 10.57
C TRP A 156 8.69 22.53 10.18
N LYS A 157 8.95 23.24 9.08
CA LYS A 157 10.28 23.73 8.73
C LYS A 157 10.17 25.01 7.89
N PRO A 158 11.15 25.92 7.93
CA PRO A 158 11.20 27.04 7.01
C PRO A 158 11.46 26.55 5.58
N LYS A 159 10.82 27.17 4.58
CA LYS A 159 11.00 26.82 3.17
C LYS A 159 12.43 27.07 2.68
N LYS A 160 13.13 28.03 3.29
CA LYS A 160 14.54 28.36 3.02
C LYS A 160 15.30 28.45 4.34
N PRO A 161 16.45 27.77 4.48
CA PRO A 161 17.11 26.91 3.49
C PRO A 161 16.40 25.55 3.29
N LYS A 162 16.55 24.94 2.10
CA LYS A 162 15.88 23.66 1.75
C LYS A 162 16.19 22.51 2.71
N ASN A 163 17.39 22.53 3.31
CA ASN A 163 17.92 21.49 4.18
C ASN A 163 17.66 21.75 5.68
N ALA A 164 16.74 22.66 6.02
CA ALA A 164 16.35 22.86 7.41
C ALA A 164 15.77 21.57 8.00
N GLU A 165 16.10 21.31 9.26
CA GLU A 165 15.56 20.20 10.03
C GLU A 165 14.06 20.40 10.27
N LYS A 166 13.30 19.29 10.33
CA LYS A 166 11.87 19.34 10.67
C LYS A 166 11.75 19.40 12.19
N LEU A 167 11.09 20.43 12.69
CA LEU A 167 10.84 20.63 14.11
C LEU A 167 9.40 20.27 14.44
N ALA A 168 9.15 19.75 15.64
CA ALA A 168 7.79 19.52 16.10
C ALA A 168 7.12 20.84 16.46
N LEU A 169 5.86 21.03 16.06
CA LEU A 169 5.09 22.23 16.42
C LEU A 169 4.62 22.17 17.88
N GLY A 170 4.37 20.98 18.43
CA GLY A 170 4.22 20.80 19.88
C GLY A 170 3.10 21.62 20.55
N LYS A 171 1.98 21.86 19.85
CA LYS A 171 0.84 22.70 20.27
C LYS A 171 1.19 24.20 20.36
N ALA A 172 0.53 24.96 21.23
CA ALA A 172 0.71 26.41 21.38
C ALA A 172 2.16 26.80 21.71
N ALA A 173 2.84 26.07 22.60
CA ALA A 173 4.19 26.41 23.03
C ALA A 173 5.22 26.40 21.87
N GLY A 174 5.15 25.41 20.97
CA GLY A 174 6.05 25.40 19.81
C GLY A 174 5.58 26.33 18.68
N TYR A 175 4.32 26.74 18.66
CA TYR A 175 3.87 27.85 17.81
C TYR A 175 4.48 29.18 18.25
N ASP A 176 4.53 29.48 19.56
CA ASP A 176 5.19 30.70 20.05
C ASP A 176 6.67 30.73 19.66
N VAL A 177 7.38 29.60 19.78
CA VAL A 177 8.78 29.47 19.33
C VAL A 177 8.92 29.71 17.82
N LEU A 178 7.98 29.18 17.02
CA LEU A 178 7.96 29.41 15.57
C LEU A 178 7.78 30.90 15.24
N ILE A 179 6.85 31.59 15.93
CA ILE A 179 6.61 33.02 15.74
C ILE A 179 7.87 33.82 16.08
N THR A 180 8.50 33.56 17.22
CA THR A 180 9.76 34.20 17.62
C THR A 180 10.86 33.98 16.58
N GLU A 181 11.00 32.77 16.03
CA GLU A 181 12.03 32.50 15.02
C GLU A 181 11.78 33.27 13.70
N MET A 182 10.51 33.53 13.36
CA MET A 182 10.13 34.22 12.12
C MET A 182 10.14 35.74 12.24
N GLU A 183 10.18 36.30 13.45
CA GLU A 183 10.09 37.75 13.70
C GLU A 183 11.28 38.48 13.08
N ASP A 184 12.49 37.95 13.29
CA ASP A 184 13.75 38.49 12.76
C ASP A 184 13.96 38.24 11.26
N LYS A 185 13.08 37.47 10.61
CA LYS A 185 13.24 37.12 9.19
C LYS A 185 12.59 38.17 8.30
N ALA A 186 13.21 38.43 7.15
CA ALA A 186 12.61 39.26 6.11
C ALA A 186 11.28 38.64 5.64
N PRO A 187 10.29 39.45 5.18
CA PRO A 187 8.98 38.95 4.75
C PRO A 187 9.04 37.82 3.71
N SER A 188 10.01 37.87 2.79
CA SER A 188 10.22 36.82 1.77
C SER A 188 10.74 35.48 2.30
N ALA A 189 11.24 35.46 3.55
CA ALA A 189 11.72 34.29 4.25
C ALA A 189 10.71 33.72 5.26
N ARG A 190 9.59 34.41 5.53
CA ARG A 190 8.49 33.97 6.42
C ARG A 190 7.54 32.98 5.72
N GLN A 191 8.12 31.93 5.13
CA GLN A 191 7.39 30.85 4.47
C GLN A 191 7.68 29.54 5.19
N ILE A 192 6.64 28.91 5.75
CA ILE A 192 6.72 27.68 6.52
C ILE A 192 6.07 26.51 5.76
N LEU A 193 6.70 25.35 5.80
CA LEU A 193 6.15 24.08 5.33
C LEU A 193 5.70 23.27 6.54
N LEU A 194 4.40 22.99 6.64
CA LEU A 194 3.79 22.13 7.65
C LEU A 194 3.70 20.71 7.11
N TYR A 195 4.24 19.74 7.83
CA TYR A 195 4.11 18.31 7.55
C TYR A 195 3.20 17.70 8.60
N MET A 196 2.12 17.06 8.17
CA MET A 196 1.17 16.45 9.09
C MET A 196 0.60 15.16 8.51
N PRO A 197 0.20 14.20 9.35
CA PRO A 197 -0.53 13.02 8.88
C PRO A 197 -1.86 13.42 8.22
N ALA A 198 -2.46 12.49 7.50
CA ALA A 198 -3.82 12.63 7.02
C ALA A 198 -4.77 12.96 8.20
N PRO A 199 -5.71 13.92 8.05
CA PRO A 199 -6.74 14.15 9.04
C PRO A 199 -7.51 12.85 9.33
N ALA A 200 -7.92 12.67 10.58
CA ALA A 200 -8.76 11.53 10.94
C ALA A 200 -10.08 11.58 10.15
N LYS A 201 -10.54 10.43 9.64
CA LYS A 201 -11.90 10.34 9.11
C LYS A 201 -12.87 10.57 10.28
N PRO A 202 -13.89 11.43 10.14
CA PRO A 202 -14.91 11.57 11.18
C PRO A 202 -15.51 10.19 11.48
N LEU A 203 -15.55 9.81 12.76
CA LEU A 203 -15.96 8.45 13.19
C LEU A 203 -17.44 8.18 12.90
N GLU A 204 -18.24 9.24 12.79
CA GLU A 204 -19.65 9.21 12.40
C GLU A 204 -19.85 10.28 11.33
N GLU A 205 -20.38 9.89 10.17
CA GLU A 205 -21.05 10.85 9.28
C GLU A 205 -22.24 11.38 10.06
N THR A 206 -22.08 12.50 10.76
CA THR A 206 -23.19 13.16 11.44
C THR A 206 -24.29 13.32 10.41
N PRO A 207 -25.46 12.67 10.60
CA PRO A 207 -26.50 12.70 9.60
C PRO A 207 -26.86 14.17 9.33
N SER A 208 -26.59 14.66 8.12
CA SER A 208 -26.91 16.04 7.71
C SER A 208 -28.40 16.16 7.42
N TRP A 209 -29.22 15.89 8.43
CA TRP A 209 -30.65 16.08 8.34
C TRP A 209 -30.88 17.52 8.78
N ASP A 210 -31.27 18.34 7.81
CA ASP A 210 -31.99 19.59 8.03
C ASP A 210 -31.14 20.85 8.29
N THR A 211 -30.58 21.42 7.22
CA THR A 211 -30.62 22.89 7.00
C THR A 211 -30.28 23.19 5.54
N ASP A 212 -31.01 24.12 4.91
CA ASP A 212 -30.85 24.64 3.53
C ASP A 212 -29.50 25.33 3.23
N ASN A 213 -28.38 24.84 3.77
CA ASN A 213 -27.05 25.36 3.50
C ASN A 213 -26.23 24.32 2.74
N VAL A 214 -25.66 24.78 1.63
CA VAL A 214 -24.66 24.07 0.81
C VAL A 214 -23.74 23.25 1.72
N PRO A 215 -23.63 21.91 1.54
CA PRO A 215 -22.73 21.09 2.31
C PRO A 215 -21.33 21.73 2.26
N PRO A 216 -20.69 21.98 3.41
CA PRO A 216 -19.31 22.47 3.40
C PRO A 216 -18.48 21.51 2.54
N PRO A 217 -17.54 22.02 1.73
CA PRO A 217 -16.72 21.17 0.88
C PRO A 217 -16.07 20.12 1.77
N ALA A 218 -16.42 18.85 1.57
CA ALA A 218 -15.83 17.75 2.31
C ALA A 218 -14.40 17.53 1.81
N PHE A 219 -13.50 17.16 2.71
CA PHE A 219 -12.17 16.74 2.31
C PHE A 219 -12.27 15.49 1.43
N ASP A 220 -11.75 15.56 0.20
CA ASP A 220 -11.72 14.42 -0.70
C ASP A 220 -10.67 13.40 -0.25
N PHE A 221 -11.12 12.40 0.50
CA PHE A 221 -10.28 11.29 0.94
C PHE A 221 -9.84 10.39 -0.23
N SER A 222 -10.47 10.47 -1.40
CA SER A 222 -10.13 9.64 -2.56
C SER A 222 -8.69 9.89 -3.05
N GLU A 223 -8.18 11.12 -2.88
CA GLU A 223 -6.77 11.45 -3.20
C GLU A 223 -5.77 10.81 -2.21
N LEU A 224 -6.21 10.51 -0.98
CA LEU A 224 -5.39 9.88 0.05
C LEU A 224 -5.50 8.36 0.05
N GLU A 225 -6.61 7.82 -0.45
CA GLU A 225 -6.77 6.38 -0.54
C GLU A 225 -5.73 5.80 -1.49
N PRO A 226 -5.00 4.75 -1.06
CA PRO A 226 -4.05 4.11 -1.93
C PRO A 226 -4.86 3.52 -3.08
N VAL A 227 -4.73 4.08 -4.29
CA VAL A 227 -5.24 3.45 -5.50
C VAL A 227 -4.71 2.03 -5.48
N GLY A 228 -5.60 1.08 -5.20
CA GLY A 228 -5.20 -0.29 -4.98
C GLY A 228 -4.47 -0.75 -6.24
N ALA A 229 -3.37 -1.49 -6.08
CA ALA A 229 -2.73 -2.14 -7.23
C ALA A 229 -3.76 -2.98 -8.02
N SER A 230 -4.80 -3.48 -7.35
CA SER A 230 -5.97 -4.13 -7.96
C SER A 230 -6.69 -3.23 -8.97
N ASP A 231 -7.02 -1.99 -8.61
CA ASP A 231 -7.75 -1.07 -9.48
C ASP A 231 -6.90 -0.64 -10.66
N SER A 232 -5.59 -0.43 -10.44
CA SER A 232 -4.66 -0.15 -11.53
C SER A 232 -4.58 -1.31 -12.53
N VAL A 233 -4.52 -2.55 -12.07
CA VAL A 233 -4.49 -3.74 -12.94
C VAL A 233 -5.81 -3.93 -13.67
N GLN A 234 -6.94 -3.73 -12.99
CA GLN A 234 -8.26 -3.81 -13.62
C GLN A 234 -8.43 -2.72 -14.68
N GLN A 235 -8.00 -1.49 -14.40
CA GLN A 235 -8.10 -0.39 -15.34
C GLN A 235 -7.16 -0.58 -16.54
N GLN A 236 -5.96 -1.12 -16.32
CA GLN A 236 -5.08 -1.55 -17.42
C GLN A 236 -5.71 -2.66 -18.25
N LYS A 237 -6.36 -3.65 -17.62
CA LYS A 237 -7.07 -4.73 -18.32
C LYS A 237 -8.25 -4.20 -19.14
N ILE A 238 -9.03 -3.25 -18.60
CA ILE A 238 -10.13 -2.60 -19.31
C ILE A 238 -9.60 -1.80 -20.50
N ALA A 239 -8.54 -1.01 -20.30
CA ALA A 239 -7.93 -0.23 -21.37
C ALA A 239 -7.37 -1.13 -22.48
N PHE A 240 -6.69 -2.22 -22.11
CA PHE A 240 -6.18 -3.21 -23.05
C PHE A 240 -7.32 -3.88 -23.83
N ASN A 241 -8.33 -4.41 -23.12
CA ASN A 241 -9.49 -5.05 -23.76
C ASN A 241 -10.24 -4.09 -24.69
N LYS A 242 -10.35 -2.81 -24.31
CA LYS A 242 -10.96 -1.78 -25.16
C LYS A 242 -10.14 -1.53 -26.42
N ALA A 243 -8.81 -1.47 -26.32
CA ALA A 243 -7.93 -1.25 -27.46
C ALA A 243 -7.89 -2.44 -28.43
N THR A 244 -8.07 -3.68 -27.94
CA THR A 244 -8.02 -4.89 -28.77
C THR A 244 -9.40 -5.37 -29.24
N LYS A 245 -10.49 -4.70 -28.85
CA LYS A 245 -11.86 -5.18 -29.06
C LYS A 245 -12.20 -5.36 -30.54
N ASP A 246 -11.95 -4.34 -31.35
CA ASP A 246 -12.32 -4.33 -32.77
C ASP A 246 -11.58 -5.46 -33.53
N HIS A 247 -10.31 -5.69 -33.20
CA HIS A 247 -9.53 -6.80 -33.78
C HIS A 247 -9.99 -8.18 -33.30
N CYS A 248 -10.47 -8.31 -32.06
CA CYS A 248 -11.09 -9.56 -31.61
C CYS A 248 -12.36 -9.84 -32.43
N GLU A 249 -13.23 -8.85 -32.63
CA GLU A 249 -14.47 -8.99 -33.42
C GLU A 249 -14.17 -9.39 -34.87
N GLU A 250 -13.17 -8.78 -35.50
CA GLU A 250 -12.71 -9.12 -36.85
C GLU A 250 -12.19 -10.57 -36.97
N LEU A 251 -11.40 -11.02 -35.99
CA LEU A 251 -10.94 -12.40 -35.91
C LEU A 251 -12.10 -13.37 -35.66
N GLU A 252 -13.11 -12.96 -34.89
CA GLU A 252 -14.27 -13.79 -34.60
C GLU A 252 -15.19 -13.98 -35.81
N GLU A 253 -15.32 -12.95 -36.65
CA GLU A 253 -16.06 -13.00 -37.92
C GLU A 253 -15.32 -13.85 -38.96
N THR A 254 -13.99 -13.73 -39.03
CA THR A 254 -13.16 -14.51 -39.97
C THR A 254 -13.05 -15.98 -39.57
N TYR A 255 -12.98 -16.26 -38.26
CA TYR A 255 -12.86 -17.60 -37.70
C TYR A 255 -14.02 -17.90 -36.74
N PRO A 256 -15.24 -18.14 -37.28
CA PRO A 256 -16.39 -18.50 -36.45
C PRO A 256 -16.22 -19.89 -35.83
N ILE A 257 -17.00 -20.17 -34.80
CA ILE A 257 -17.04 -21.51 -34.18
C ILE A 257 -17.53 -22.52 -35.22
N GLY A 258 -16.79 -23.62 -35.38
CA GLY A 258 -17.13 -24.67 -36.34
C GLY A 258 -16.69 -24.38 -37.77
N ASN A 259 -15.80 -23.41 -37.98
CA ASN A 259 -15.24 -23.10 -39.29
C ASN A 259 -14.44 -24.25 -39.95
N HIS A 260 -14.02 -25.26 -39.17
CA HIS A 260 -13.28 -26.41 -39.68
C HIS A 260 -14.08 -27.72 -39.51
N PRO A 261 -14.27 -28.53 -40.57
CA PRO A 261 -15.17 -29.70 -40.56
C PRO A 261 -14.77 -30.77 -39.55
N SER A 262 -13.47 -30.93 -39.28
CA SER A 262 -12.98 -31.90 -38.27
C SER A 262 -13.19 -31.45 -36.82
N PHE A 263 -13.51 -30.17 -36.58
CA PHE A 263 -13.63 -29.58 -35.24
C PHE A 263 -14.83 -28.63 -35.17
N PRO A 264 -16.07 -29.15 -35.25
CA PRO A 264 -17.29 -28.32 -35.36
C PRO A 264 -17.57 -27.46 -34.13
N GLN A 265 -16.92 -27.74 -32.99
CA GLN A 265 -17.10 -26.97 -31.74
C GLN A 265 -15.98 -25.95 -31.48
N LEU A 266 -14.94 -25.90 -32.33
CA LEU A 266 -13.78 -25.04 -32.11
C LEU A 266 -13.67 -23.98 -33.20
N ARG A 267 -13.08 -22.84 -32.85
CA ARG A 267 -12.54 -21.88 -33.83
C ARG A 267 -11.15 -22.36 -34.20
N VAL A 268 -10.91 -22.68 -35.47
CA VAL A 268 -9.63 -23.26 -35.90
C VAL A 268 -8.97 -22.36 -36.95
N PHE A 269 -7.73 -21.98 -36.69
CA PHE A 269 -6.86 -21.33 -37.66
C PHE A 269 -5.96 -22.37 -38.34
N LYS A 270 -5.85 -22.29 -39.68
CA LYS A 270 -4.91 -23.09 -40.46
C LYS A 270 -3.81 -22.20 -41.00
N GLN A 271 -2.58 -22.42 -40.54
CA GLN A 271 -1.44 -21.63 -40.97
C GLN A 271 -1.11 -21.92 -42.45
N PRO A 272 -1.13 -20.91 -43.35
CA PRO A 272 -1.01 -21.15 -44.80
C PRO A 272 0.29 -21.82 -45.22
N LYS A 273 1.40 -21.50 -44.55
CA LYS A 273 2.75 -21.96 -44.91
C LYS A 273 3.04 -23.40 -44.49
N THR A 274 2.62 -23.79 -43.29
CA THR A 274 2.95 -25.09 -42.67
C THR A 274 1.80 -26.08 -42.72
N GLY A 275 0.57 -25.60 -42.90
CA GLY A 275 -0.65 -26.39 -42.77
C GLY A 275 -1.00 -26.75 -41.33
N PHE A 276 -0.30 -26.21 -40.31
CA PHE A 276 -0.62 -26.48 -38.91
C PHE A 276 -1.97 -25.89 -38.53
N LEU A 277 -2.72 -26.63 -37.73
CA LEU A 277 -4.01 -26.23 -37.18
C LEU A 277 -3.84 -25.77 -35.74
N PHE A 278 -4.42 -24.63 -35.41
CA PHE A 278 -4.41 -24.04 -34.09
C PHE A 278 -5.83 -23.75 -33.64
N GLU A 279 -6.18 -24.15 -32.42
CA GLU A 279 -7.41 -23.71 -31.76
C GLU A 279 -7.29 -22.23 -31.38
N LEU A 280 -8.28 -21.41 -31.70
CA LEU A 280 -8.34 -20.01 -31.30
C LEU A 280 -9.21 -19.84 -30.06
N ASN A 281 -8.61 -20.12 -28.89
CA ASN A 281 -9.20 -19.82 -27.59
C ASN A 281 -9.07 -18.32 -27.24
N ASN A 282 -9.76 -17.86 -26.19
CA ASN A 282 -9.75 -16.45 -25.78
C ASN A 282 -8.33 -15.89 -25.56
N SER A 283 -7.40 -16.71 -25.05
CA SER A 283 -6.01 -16.30 -24.84
C SER A 283 -5.28 -16.06 -26.17
N ARG A 284 -5.40 -16.98 -27.14
CA ARG A 284 -4.79 -16.85 -28.47
C ARG A 284 -5.42 -15.71 -29.27
N MET A 285 -6.74 -15.54 -29.16
CA MET A 285 -7.46 -14.39 -29.72
C MET A 285 -6.92 -13.07 -29.17
N GLY A 286 -6.75 -12.96 -27.84
CA GLY A 286 -6.21 -11.75 -27.21
C GLY A 286 -4.75 -11.45 -27.59
N VAL A 287 -3.91 -12.48 -27.75
CA VAL A 287 -2.53 -12.30 -28.21
C VAL A 287 -2.49 -11.88 -29.68
N TRP A 288 -3.34 -12.47 -30.52
CA TRP A 288 -3.42 -12.15 -31.93
C TRP A 288 -3.96 -10.73 -32.15
N SER A 289 -5.07 -10.36 -31.50
CA SER A 289 -5.65 -9.02 -31.60
C SER A 289 -4.70 -7.93 -31.09
N ALA A 290 -3.94 -8.20 -30.03
CA ALA A 290 -2.88 -7.30 -29.57
C ALA A 290 -1.75 -7.17 -30.60
N GLY A 291 -1.35 -8.27 -31.25
CA GLY A 291 -0.38 -8.27 -32.33
C GLY A 291 -0.83 -7.45 -33.54
N MET A 292 -2.13 -7.49 -33.87
CA MET A 292 -2.75 -6.67 -34.92
C MET A 292 -2.71 -5.18 -34.57
N GLY A 293 -3.08 -4.83 -33.33
CA GLY A 293 -2.99 -3.44 -32.84
C GLY A 293 -1.56 -2.89 -32.82
N ALA A 294 -0.57 -3.77 -32.65
CA ALA A 294 0.85 -3.41 -32.73
C ALA A 294 1.43 -3.41 -34.16
N GLY A 295 0.66 -3.82 -35.18
CA GLY A 295 1.13 -3.95 -36.56
C GLY A 295 2.10 -5.11 -36.80
N THR A 296 2.15 -6.08 -35.87
CA THR A 296 3.02 -7.27 -35.94
C THR A 296 2.30 -8.51 -36.46
N ALA A 297 0.98 -8.43 -36.62
CA ALA A 297 0.12 -9.48 -37.11
C ALA A 297 -0.97 -8.89 -38.02
N ASP A 298 -1.55 -9.73 -38.86
CA ASP A 298 -2.73 -9.42 -39.65
C ASP A 298 -3.80 -10.50 -39.42
N VAL A 299 -5.00 -10.35 -39.99
CA VAL A 299 -6.12 -11.30 -39.81
C VAL A 299 -5.74 -12.74 -40.23
N THR A 300 -4.79 -12.90 -41.15
CA THR A 300 -4.38 -14.20 -41.73
C THR A 300 -3.05 -14.73 -41.19
N THR A 301 -2.26 -13.86 -40.55
CA THR A 301 -0.89 -14.09 -40.10
C THR A 301 -0.80 -13.76 -38.62
N PRO A 302 -0.77 -14.77 -37.72
CA PRO A 302 -0.65 -14.52 -36.29
C PRO A 302 0.72 -13.94 -35.94
N PRO A 303 0.84 -13.26 -34.78
CA PRO A 303 2.11 -12.74 -34.31
C PRO A 303 3.11 -13.87 -34.02
N ASP A 304 4.40 -13.58 -34.13
CA ASP A 304 5.46 -14.51 -33.73
C ASP A 304 5.46 -14.68 -32.21
N SER A 305 4.80 -15.72 -31.74
CA SER A 305 4.48 -15.94 -30.34
C SER A 305 4.42 -17.42 -30.03
N ARG A 306 4.86 -17.79 -28.82
CA ARG A 306 4.87 -19.19 -28.34
C ARG A 306 3.51 -19.87 -28.40
N PHE A 307 2.44 -19.09 -28.44
CA PHE A 307 1.07 -19.58 -28.58
C PHE A 307 0.76 -20.20 -29.94
N PHE A 308 1.52 -19.82 -30.98
CA PHE A 308 1.41 -20.33 -32.35
C PHE A 308 2.63 -21.20 -32.72
N ASP A 309 3.35 -21.71 -31.72
CA ASP A 309 4.45 -22.65 -31.93
C ASP A 309 3.95 -24.01 -32.42
N ALA A 310 4.77 -24.72 -33.20
CA ALA A 310 4.46 -26.06 -33.69
C ALA A 310 4.10 -27.06 -32.57
N ALA A 311 4.57 -26.86 -31.34
CA ALA A 311 4.24 -27.69 -30.17
C ALA A 311 2.78 -27.52 -29.71
N GLN A 312 2.17 -26.38 -30.00
CA GLN A 312 0.84 -25.96 -29.57
C GLN A 312 -0.26 -26.27 -30.61
N ARG A 313 0.11 -26.94 -31.71
CA ARG A 313 -0.82 -27.35 -32.78
C ARG A 313 -1.79 -28.43 -32.31
N ILE A 314 -3.00 -28.40 -32.86
CA ILE A 314 -3.97 -29.48 -32.69
C ILE A 314 -3.38 -30.73 -33.34
N LYS A 315 -3.16 -31.77 -32.55
CA LYS A 315 -2.76 -33.09 -33.06
C LYS A 315 -4.02 -33.76 -33.60
N ILE A 316 -4.13 -33.86 -34.93
CA ILE A 316 -5.17 -34.68 -35.55
C ILE A 316 -4.88 -36.12 -35.14
N VAL A 317 -5.67 -36.65 -34.22
CA VAL A 317 -5.73 -38.09 -33.99
C VAL A 317 -6.50 -38.65 -35.18
N PRO A 318 -5.92 -39.53 -36.02
CA PRO A 318 -6.67 -40.18 -37.07
C PRO A 318 -7.84 -40.90 -36.41
N VAL A 319 -9.06 -40.43 -36.68
CA VAL A 319 -10.26 -41.17 -36.30
C VAL A 319 -10.17 -42.46 -37.08
N THR A 320 -9.72 -43.53 -36.42
CA THR A 320 -9.71 -44.85 -37.02
C THR A 320 -11.18 -45.19 -37.23
N PRO A 321 -11.66 -45.35 -38.47
CA PRO A 321 -13.08 -45.62 -38.71
C PRO A 321 -13.43 -46.85 -37.89
N ALA A 322 -14.40 -46.70 -36.99
CA ALA A 322 -14.88 -47.79 -36.16
C ALA A 322 -15.27 -48.93 -37.09
N THR A 323 -14.39 -49.94 -37.17
CA THR A 323 -14.72 -51.18 -37.86
C THR A 323 -15.93 -51.73 -37.11
N PRO A 324 -17.07 -51.96 -37.76
CA PRO A 324 -18.24 -52.49 -37.09
C PRO A 324 -17.86 -53.83 -36.48
N ALA A 325 -17.75 -53.88 -35.15
CA ALA A 325 -17.42 -55.10 -34.44
C ALA A 325 -18.56 -56.13 -34.68
N PRO A 326 -18.23 -57.39 -35.04
CA PRO A 326 -19.23 -58.42 -35.16
C PRO A 326 -19.85 -58.69 -33.78
N VAL A 327 -21.18 -58.73 -33.75
CA VAL A 327 -22.01 -59.00 -32.57
C VAL A 327 -21.56 -60.32 -31.89
N PRO A 328 -21.05 -60.32 -30.65
CA PRO A 328 -20.82 -61.55 -29.91
C PRO A 328 -22.01 -61.88 -29.02
N ALA A 329 -22.37 -63.16 -29.03
CA ALA A 329 -23.39 -63.78 -28.21
C ALA A 329 -23.15 -63.58 -26.70
N LEU A 330 -24.27 -63.57 -25.96
CA LEU A 330 -24.36 -63.55 -24.50
C LEU A 330 -23.39 -64.54 -23.83
N ALA A 331 -22.40 -64.04 -23.11
CA ALA A 331 -21.59 -64.81 -22.18
C ALA A 331 -21.37 -64.02 -20.87
N LEU A 332 -21.46 -64.75 -19.76
CA LEU A 332 -21.42 -64.27 -18.38
C LEU A 332 -20.11 -63.55 -17.98
N ALA A 333 -20.30 -62.52 -17.15
CA ALA A 333 -19.41 -61.94 -16.13
C ALA A 333 -18.00 -61.42 -16.51
N PRO A 334 -17.70 -60.13 -16.23
CA PRO A 334 -16.34 -59.57 -16.32
C PRO A 334 -15.63 -59.44 -14.95
N PRO A 335 -14.28 -59.49 -14.90
CA PRO A 335 -13.48 -58.96 -13.79
C PRO A 335 -13.25 -57.44 -13.92
N PRO A 336 -12.94 -56.71 -12.83
CA PRO A 336 -12.82 -55.25 -12.83
C PRO A 336 -11.51 -54.76 -13.47
N ALA A 337 -11.62 -53.77 -14.36
CA ALA A 337 -10.52 -53.04 -14.98
C ALA A 337 -10.06 -51.85 -14.11
N PRO A 338 -8.80 -51.37 -14.26
CA PRO A 338 -8.24 -50.30 -13.45
C PRO A 338 -8.74 -48.91 -13.86
N ALA A 339 -8.72 -48.01 -12.87
CA ALA A 339 -9.34 -46.70 -12.85
C ALA A 339 -8.81 -45.71 -13.90
N VAL A 340 -9.76 -44.98 -14.48
CA VAL A 340 -9.60 -43.81 -15.35
C VAL A 340 -8.94 -42.66 -14.55
N ALA A 341 -7.90 -42.06 -15.13
CA ALA A 341 -7.25 -40.87 -14.58
C ALA A 341 -8.14 -39.62 -14.71
N PRO A 342 -8.13 -38.70 -13.73
CA PRO A 342 -8.99 -37.52 -13.73
C PRO A 342 -8.53 -36.45 -14.74
N PRO A 343 -9.46 -35.61 -15.26
CA PRO A 343 -9.15 -34.52 -16.17
C PRO A 343 -8.29 -33.46 -15.48
N GLN A 344 -7.20 -33.04 -16.14
CA GLN A 344 -6.35 -31.97 -15.64
C GLN A 344 -7.01 -30.61 -15.84
N PRO A 345 -6.99 -29.72 -14.82
CA PRO A 345 -7.47 -28.35 -14.97
C PRO A 345 -6.53 -27.55 -15.87
N SER A 346 -7.06 -26.97 -16.93
CA SER A 346 -6.35 -26.02 -17.79
C SER A 346 -6.06 -24.74 -17.00
N THR A 347 -4.80 -24.57 -16.57
CA THR A 347 -4.33 -23.34 -15.95
C THR A 347 -4.36 -22.21 -16.96
N SER A 348 -5.21 -21.21 -16.74
CA SER A 348 -5.24 -19.98 -17.52
C SER A 348 -3.90 -19.25 -17.41
N LEU A 349 -3.41 -18.67 -18.50
CA LEU A 349 -2.14 -17.93 -18.50
C LEU A 349 -2.18 -16.66 -17.63
N THR A 350 -3.36 -16.13 -17.32
CA THR A 350 -3.51 -15.12 -16.26
C THR A 350 -3.16 -15.68 -14.89
N ASP A 351 -3.53 -16.93 -14.57
CA ASP A 351 -3.19 -17.55 -13.29
C ASP A 351 -1.70 -17.94 -13.23
N VAL A 352 -1.09 -18.32 -14.35
CA VAL A 352 0.36 -18.60 -14.41
C VAL A 352 1.18 -17.30 -14.31
N LEU A 353 0.77 -16.21 -14.97
CA LEU A 353 1.40 -14.90 -14.80
C LEU A 353 1.20 -14.34 -13.39
N LEU A 354 0.01 -14.52 -12.80
CA LEU A 354 -0.29 -14.10 -11.43
C LEU A 354 0.45 -14.95 -10.38
N ALA A 355 0.55 -16.27 -10.58
CA ALA A 355 1.32 -17.17 -9.72
C ALA A 355 2.82 -16.89 -9.83
N THR A 356 3.35 -16.60 -11.02
CA THR A 356 4.76 -16.22 -11.19
C THR A 356 5.06 -14.88 -10.52
N LEU A 357 4.09 -13.95 -10.49
CA LEU A 357 4.22 -12.69 -9.74
C LEU A 357 4.14 -12.90 -8.21
N LEU A 358 3.33 -13.86 -7.74
CA LEU A 358 3.16 -14.16 -6.32
C LEU A 358 4.34 -14.95 -5.72
N THR A 359 4.87 -15.94 -6.46
CA THR A 359 5.94 -16.82 -5.96
C THR A 359 7.29 -16.10 -5.83
N GLN A 360 7.52 -15.00 -6.56
CA GLN A 360 8.73 -14.20 -6.42
C GLN A 360 8.71 -13.26 -5.19
N ASN A 361 7.58 -13.13 -4.50
CA ASN A 361 7.39 -12.22 -3.37
C ASN A 361 7.61 -12.87 -1.98
N GLY A 362 7.96 -14.16 -1.92
CA GLY A 362 7.98 -14.96 -0.67
C GLY A 362 9.33 -15.13 0.04
N GLY A 363 10.41 -14.47 -0.39
CA GLY A 363 11.76 -14.70 0.13
C GLY A 363 12.36 -13.52 0.88
N GLY A 364 12.21 -13.49 2.21
CA GLY A 364 13.27 -13.00 3.11
C GLY A 364 13.00 -11.72 3.94
N GLY A 365 12.97 -11.90 5.27
CA GLY A 365 13.29 -10.90 6.31
C GLY A 365 12.06 -10.19 6.90
N GLY A 366 11.56 -10.47 8.11
CA GLY A 366 12.28 -10.82 9.35
C GLY A 366 12.68 -9.53 10.07
N GLY A 367 11.87 -9.13 11.07
CA GLY A 367 11.76 -7.76 11.55
C GLY A 367 12.82 -7.26 12.53
N VAL A 368 12.84 -5.94 12.73
CA VAL A 368 13.39 -5.22 13.90
C VAL A 368 12.74 -3.82 13.90
N LEU A 369 11.93 -3.47 14.91
CA LEU A 369 11.68 -2.10 15.45
C LEU A 369 10.45 -2.10 16.38
N GLY A 370 10.51 -2.92 17.43
CA GLY A 370 9.53 -2.94 18.52
C GLY A 370 10.26 -3.00 19.86
N ALA A 371 11.08 -1.99 20.15
CA ALA A 371 11.77 -1.87 21.43
C ALA A 371 12.28 -0.43 21.60
N LEU A 372 11.44 0.47 22.11
CA LEU A 372 11.81 1.68 22.87
C LEU A 372 10.54 2.10 23.65
N PHE A 373 10.71 2.39 24.94
CA PHE A 373 9.71 2.77 25.97
C PHE A 373 9.03 1.64 26.79
N PRO A 374 9.73 1.09 27.82
CA PRO A 374 9.10 0.26 28.84
C PRO A 374 8.99 0.99 30.19
N HIS A 375 8.31 2.13 30.33
CA HIS A 375 8.02 2.73 31.66
C HIS A 375 7.15 3.98 31.59
N LEU A 376 5.83 3.85 31.70
CA LEU A 376 4.97 4.86 32.34
C LEU A 376 3.83 4.16 33.08
N ASN A 377 4.01 4.02 34.38
CA ASN A 377 2.99 3.63 35.35
C ASN A 377 2.33 4.94 35.82
N LEU A 378 1.04 5.17 35.49
CA LEU A 378 0.26 6.28 36.05
C LEU A 378 -1.08 5.79 36.61
N PRO A 379 -1.55 6.41 37.71
CA PRO A 379 -2.68 5.92 38.50
C PRO A 379 -4.04 6.27 37.90
N ALA A 380 -5.01 5.38 38.13
CA ALA A 380 -6.40 5.52 37.75
C ALA A 380 -7.10 6.67 38.51
N PRO A 381 -7.87 7.55 37.83
CA PRO A 381 -8.85 8.40 38.49
C PRO A 381 -10.27 7.83 38.40
N ALA A 382 -11.06 8.24 39.38
CA ALA A 382 -12.35 7.70 39.81
C ALA A 382 -13.51 7.88 38.80
N ALA A 383 -14.50 6.99 38.95
CA ALA A 383 -15.73 6.92 38.18
C ALA A 383 -16.66 8.15 38.38
N PRO A 384 -17.30 8.67 37.31
CA PRO A 384 -18.42 9.60 37.40
C PRO A 384 -19.81 8.89 37.40
N PRO A 385 -20.88 9.59 37.85
CA PRO A 385 -22.17 9.01 38.26
C PRO A 385 -23.10 8.62 37.08
N PRO A 386 -24.17 7.84 37.33
CA PRO A 386 -25.02 7.30 36.27
C PRO A 386 -25.95 8.39 35.71
N LEU A 387 -25.86 8.64 34.39
CA LEU A 387 -26.76 9.49 33.64
C LEU A 387 -27.85 8.64 32.95
N ILE A 388 -29.06 8.78 33.48
CA ILE A 388 -30.40 8.81 32.86
C ILE A 388 -30.54 8.21 31.43
N PRO A 389 -31.47 7.26 31.20
CA PRO A 389 -31.70 6.67 29.88
C PRO A 389 -32.38 7.67 28.93
N GLN A 390 -31.67 8.09 27.89
CA GLN A 390 -32.24 8.91 26.82
C GLN A 390 -32.78 8.04 25.67
N SER A 391 -34.00 8.40 25.31
CA SER A 391 -34.89 7.97 24.23
C SER A 391 -34.25 7.30 23.02
N ARG A 392 -34.77 6.10 22.74
CA ARG A 392 -34.51 5.23 21.59
C ARG A 392 -34.74 5.97 20.26
N THR A 393 -33.66 6.19 19.51
CA THR A 393 -33.72 6.39 18.05
C THR A 393 -34.12 5.08 17.38
N ALA A 394 -34.90 5.19 16.30
CA ALA A 394 -35.39 4.03 15.55
C ALA A 394 -34.22 3.17 15.05
N PRO A 395 -34.32 1.84 15.16
CA PRO A 395 -33.24 0.93 14.78
C PRO A 395 -32.92 1.04 13.28
N PRO A 396 -31.67 0.75 12.88
CA PRO A 396 -31.31 0.63 11.48
C PRO A 396 -32.31 -0.29 10.78
N SER A 397 -32.81 0.13 9.61
CA SER A 397 -33.67 -0.69 8.76
C SER A 397 -33.08 -2.10 8.72
N PRO A 398 -33.84 -3.14 9.13
CA PRO A 398 -33.29 -4.46 9.33
C PRO A 398 -32.64 -4.90 8.03
N VAL A 399 -31.31 -5.03 8.05
CA VAL A 399 -30.57 -5.82 7.06
C VAL A 399 -31.35 -7.11 6.97
N LYS A 400 -31.91 -7.40 5.78
CA LYS A 400 -32.71 -8.62 5.58
C LYS A 400 -31.83 -9.76 6.06
N GLN A 401 -32.12 -10.31 7.24
CA GLN A 401 -31.35 -11.41 7.79
C GLN A 401 -31.63 -12.59 6.88
N HIS A 402 -30.64 -12.93 6.06
CA HIS A 402 -30.75 -14.04 5.14
C HIS A 402 -30.74 -15.31 5.97
N SER A 403 -31.75 -16.16 5.81
CA SER A 403 -31.97 -17.37 6.61
C SER A 403 -31.06 -18.54 6.20
N VAL A 404 -29.90 -18.26 5.61
CA VAL A 404 -28.99 -19.29 5.12
C VAL A 404 -28.21 -19.87 6.30
N THR A 405 -28.43 -21.15 6.59
CA THR A 405 -27.74 -21.84 7.67
C THR A 405 -26.27 -22.07 7.34
N LEU A 406 -25.42 -22.13 8.36
CA LEU A 406 -23.99 -22.42 8.20
C LEU A 406 -23.73 -23.77 7.49
N GLU A 407 -24.59 -24.75 7.73
CA GLU A 407 -24.53 -26.08 7.10
C GLU A 407 -24.80 -26.01 5.59
N PHE A 408 -25.83 -25.25 5.18
CA PHE A 408 -26.13 -25.02 3.77
C PHE A 408 -24.99 -24.27 3.08
N PHE A 409 -24.43 -23.24 3.73
CA PHE A 409 -23.26 -22.50 3.23
C PHE A 409 -22.06 -23.44 3.01
N CYS A 410 -21.73 -24.28 4.00
CA CYS A 410 -20.59 -25.20 3.88
C CYS A 410 -20.79 -26.22 2.76
N THR A 411 -22.00 -26.76 2.63
CA THR A 411 -22.35 -27.72 1.57
C THR A 411 -22.26 -27.08 0.18
N ASN A 412 -22.81 -25.87 0.01
CA ASN A 412 -22.86 -25.20 -1.29
C ASN A 412 -21.49 -24.72 -1.80
N TYR A 413 -20.58 -24.36 -0.89
CA TYR A 413 -19.23 -23.89 -1.25
C TYR A 413 -18.12 -24.93 -1.07
N GLY A 414 -18.46 -26.19 -0.76
CA GLY A 414 -17.50 -27.28 -0.64
C GLY A 414 -16.50 -27.08 0.51
N ILE A 415 -16.99 -26.65 1.67
CA ILE A 415 -16.21 -26.48 2.89
C ILE A 415 -16.24 -27.81 3.66
N ASP A 416 -15.06 -28.32 4.02
CA ASP A 416 -14.91 -29.59 4.71
C ASP A 416 -15.57 -29.57 6.10
N GLU A 417 -16.05 -30.73 6.55
CA GLU A 417 -16.74 -30.88 7.85
C GLU A 417 -15.87 -30.46 9.06
N THR A 418 -14.54 -30.63 8.93
CA THR A 418 -13.57 -30.13 9.90
C THR A 418 -13.63 -28.61 10.03
N GLN A 419 -13.74 -27.88 8.92
CA GLN A 419 -13.87 -26.42 8.94
C GLN A 419 -15.25 -25.98 9.39
N TYR A 420 -16.30 -26.75 9.11
CA TYR A 420 -17.65 -26.48 9.63
C TYR A 420 -17.68 -26.48 11.16
N THR A 421 -17.05 -27.47 11.81
CA THR A 421 -17.01 -27.53 13.28
C THR A 421 -16.26 -26.33 13.88
N LEU A 422 -15.14 -25.93 13.27
CA LEU A 422 -14.40 -24.73 13.69
C LEU A 422 -15.21 -23.44 13.48
N LEU A 423 -15.93 -23.31 12.36
CA LEU A 423 -16.77 -22.14 12.08
C LEU A 423 -17.92 -22.02 13.06
N LYS A 424 -18.49 -23.16 13.46
CA LYS A 424 -19.55 -23.23 14.46
C LYS A 424 -19.04 -22.82 15.86
N ASP A 425 -17.82 -23.21 16.22
CA ASP A 425 -17.21 -22.89 17.51
C ASP A 425 -16.90 -21.40 17.65
N VAL A 426 -16.40 -20.76 16.58
CA VAL A 426 -16.12 -19.31 16.56
C VAL A 426 -17.37 -18.44 16.32
N GLY A 427 -18.55 -19.05 16.18
CA GLY A 427 -19.81 -18.32 15.98
C GLY A 427 -19.91 -17.60 14.63
N PHE A 428 -19.25 -18.10 13.59
CA PHE A 428 -19.26 -17.49 12.27
C PHE A 428 -20.65 -17.58 11.60
N LEU A 429 -21.15 -16.44 11.10
CA LEU A 429 -22.39 -16.39 10.31
C LEU A 429 -22.09 -16.06 8.83
N PRO A 430 -22.66 -16.83 7.87
CA PRO A 430 -22.53 -16.51 6.45
C PRO A 430 -23.04 -15.11 6.14
N GLY A 431 -22.23 -14.28 5.48
CA GLY A 431 -22.54 -12.88 5.19
C GLY A 431 -21.84 -11.87 6.11
N ASP A 432 -21.21 -12.31 7.20
CA ASP A 432 -20.46 -11.41 8.08
C ASP A 432 -19.27 -10.75 7.37
N GLN A 433 -18.87 -9.56 7.82
CA GLN A 433 -17.61 -8.96 7.39
C GLN A 433 -16.45 -9.81 7.92
N THR A 434 -15.61 -10.28 6.99
CA THR A 434 -14.44 -11.09 7.30
C THR A 434 -13.22 -10.38 6.74
N ASP A 435 -12.14 -10.33 7.53
CA ASP A 435 -10.85 -9.89 7.04
C ASP A 435 -10.15 -11.07 6.35
N SER A 436 -9.38 -10.76 5.31
CA SER A 436 -8.50 -11.72 4.65
C SER A 436 -7.36 -12.19 5.57
N ALA A 437 -6.98 -11.36 6.54
CA ALA A 437 -6.00 -11.71 7.55
C ALA A 437 -6.59 -12.69 8.57
N LEU A 438 -5.82 -13.73 8.90
CA LEU A 438 -6.16 -14.65 9.97
C LEU A 438 -5.89 -13.96 11.32
N SER A 439 -6.95 -13.65 12.06
CA SER A 439 -6.83 -13.11 13.42
C SER A 439 -6.23 -14.13 14.38
N GLU A 440 -5.70 -13.65 15.50
CA GLU A 440 -5.08 -14.50 16.53
C GLU A 440 -6.12 -15.42 17.19
N ASP A 441 -7.37 -14.96 17.34
CA ASP A 441 -8.48 -15.75 17.87
C ASP A 441 -8.83 -16.92 16.94
N LEU A 442 -8.90 -16.69 15.62
CA LEU A 442 -9.16 -17.74 14.64
C LEU A 442 -8.00 -18.75 14.58
N ARG A 443 -6.76 -18.27 14.74
CA ARG A 443 -5.59 -19.16 14.84
C ARG A 443 -5.67 -20.03 16.09
N SER A 444 -6.09 -19.46 17.22
CA SER A 444 -6.27 -20.17 18.49
C SER A 444 -7.40 -21.21 18.41
N ALA A 445 -8.43 -20.94 17.61
CA ALA A 445 -9.48 -21.89 17.26
C ALA A 445 -9.00 -23.00 16.30
N GLY A 446 -7.75 -22.97 15.82
CA GLY A 446 -7.18 -24.03 14.98
C GLY A 446 -7.35 -23.82 13.48
N PHE A 447 -7.79 -22.64 13.02
CA PHE A 447 -7.80 -22.34 11.58
C PHE A 447 -6.37 -22.20 11.04
N THR A 448 -6.10 -22.89 9.94
CA THR A 448 -4.90 -22.64 9.14
C THR A 448 -5.10 -21.41 8.26
N LEU A 449 -4.01 -20.70 7.93
CA LEU A 449 -4.07 -19.51 7.06
C LEU A 449 -4.75 -19.82 5.71
N PHE A 450 -4.45 -20.97 5.10
CA PHE A 450 -5.06 -21.38 3.85
C PHE A 450 -6.53 -21.79 4.00
N GLY A 451 -6.88 -22.45 5.12
CA GLY A 451 -8.26 -22.79 5.43
C GLY A 451 -9.13 -21.55 5.56
N TRP A 452 -8.68 -20.57 6.35
CA TRP A 452 -9.38 -19.30 6.50
C TRP A 452 -9.52 -18.54 5.18
N LYS A 453 -8.46 -18.48 4.36
CA LYS A 453 -8.52 -17.82 3.05
C LYS A 453 -9.57 -18.46 2.12
N ARG A 454 -9.74 -19.78 2.18
CA ARG A 454 -10.77 -20.50 1.41
C ARG A 454 -12.18 -20.11 1.89
N ILE A 455 -12.39 -20.07 3.21
CA ILE A 455 -13.66 -19.69 3.83
C ILE A 455 -14.00 -18.22 3.53
N HIS A 456 -13.02 -17.32 3.64
CA HIS A 456 -13.20 -15.91 3.31
C HIS A 456 -13.62 -15.71 1.84
N ASN A 457 -12.96 -16.41 0.89
CA ASN A 457 -13.35 -16.39 -0.51
C ASN A 457 -14.77 -16.96 -0.75
N ALA A 458 -15.13 -18.04 -0.05
CA ALA A 458 -16.48 -18.59 -0.10
C ALA A 458 -17.52 -17.60 0.41
N ASN A 459 -17.23 -16.88 1.50
CA ASN A 459 -18.10 -15.86 2.07
C ASN A 459 -18.25 -14.64 1.13
N LEU A 460 -17.18 -14.19 0.46
CA LEU A 460 -17.26 -13.14 -0.56
C LEU A 460 -18.15 -13.55 -1.75
N ARG A 461 -18.00 -14.80 -2.20
CA ARG A 461 -18.83 -15.35 -3.28
C ARG A 461 -20.29 -15.46 -2.84
N PHE A 462 -20.53 -15.90 -1.60
CA PHE A 462 -21.86 -15.92 -1.00
C PHE A 462 -22.53 -14.54 -1.01
N LYS A 463 -21.83 -13.48 -0.59
CA LYS A 463 -22.36 -12.10 -0.66
C LYS A 463 -22.74 -11.68 -2.08
N THR A 464 -21.94 -12.08 -3.07
CA THR A 464 -22.21 -11.78 -4.48
C THR A 464 -23.43 -12.55 -5.00
N ASP A 465 -23.53 -13.83 -4.66
CA ASP A 465 -24.67 -14.67 -5.04
C ASP A 465 -25.97 -14.23 -4.36
N LEU A 466 -25.86 -13.72 -3.14
CA LEU A 466 -26.96 -13.15 -2.39
C LEU A 466 -27.45 -11.83 -3.01
N ALA A 467 -26.53 -10.94 -3.36
CA ALA A 467 -26.86 -9.71 -4.09
C ALA A 467 -27.50 -9.98 -5.46
N ALA A 468 -27.17 -11.12 -6.08
CA ALA A 468 -27.78 -11.59 -7.32
C ALA A 468 -29.14 -12.30 -7.12
N GLY A 469 -29.63 -12.44 -5.88
CA GLY A 469 -30.91 -13.10 -5.58
C GLY A 469 -30.90 -14.61 -5.81
N ARG A 470 -29.75 -15.29 -5.68
CA ARG A 470 -29.68 -16.75 -5.82
C ARG A 470 -30.18 -17.52 -4.59
N PHE A 471 -30.33 -16.81 -3.47
CA PHE A 471 -30.82 -17.36 -2.22
C PHE A 471 -32.04 -16.51 -1.83
N ASP A 472 -33.23 -17.09 -2.05
CA ASP A 472 -34.54 -16.51 -1.70
C ASP A 472 -34.97 -16.88 -0.27
#